data_AF-A0A3D0EVD1-F1
#
_entry.id   AF-A0A3D0EVD1-F1
#
_cell.length_a   1.000
_cell.length_b   1.000
_cell.length_c   1.000
_cell.angle_alpha   90.00
_cell.angle_beta   90.00
_cell.angle_gamma   90.00
#
_symmetry.space_group_name_H-M   'P 1'
#
loop_
_entity.id
_entity.type
_entity.pdbx_description
1 polymer ?
#
loop_
_entity_poly.entity_id
_entity_poly.type
_entity_poly.pdbx_seq_one_letter_code
_entity_poly.pdbx_strand_id
1 'polypeptide(L)'
;PALGLIILAVSFLFVPITILHPFVMLLFLFITSFAFSLLGFIIGICARNFEQLNIVPTLILTPLVFLGGSFYSIKILPPIWQTITLFNPALYLISGFRWAFFGVSDVPVTLSLAAIGFFSILLFGIVSWIFSLGYRLRN
;
A
#
# COMPACT_ATOMS: atom_id res chain seq x y z
N PRO A 1 9.09 7.82 2.50
CA PRO A 1 8.83 8.93 1.54
C PRO A 1 10.00 9.21 0.57
N ALA A 2 11.25 9.30 1.06
CA ALA A 2 12.41 9.64 0.21
C ALA A 2 12.64 8.67 -0.96
N LEU A 3 12.59 7.35 -0.72
CA LEU A 3 12.74 6.34 -1.78
C LEU A 3 11.68 6.46 -2.88
N GLY A 4 10.42 6.74 -2.52
CA GLY A 4 9.34 6.92 -3.50
C GLY A 4 9.55 8.12 -4.43
N LEU A 5 10.09 9.22 -3.89
CA LEU A 5 10.43 10.40 -4.69
C LEU A 5 11.61 10.13 -5.63
N ILE A 6 12.62 9.39 -5.18
CA ILE A 6 13.77 9.00 -6.01
C ILE A 6 13.31 8.11 -7.17
N ILE A 7 12.48 7.09 -6.89
CA ILE A 7 11.94 6.21 -7.93
C ILE A 7 11.15 7.03 -8.97
N LEU A 8 10.32 7.96 -8.51
CA LEU A 8 9.55 8.82 -9.40
C LEU A 8 10.43 9.68 -10.31
N ALA A 9 11.49 10.29 -9.74
CA ALA A 9 12.44 11.10 -10.50
C ALA A 9 13.16 10.28 -11.57
N VAL A 10 13.56 9.04 -11.25
CA VAL A 10 14.19 8.13 -12.22
C VAL A 10 13.19 7.66 -13.28
N SER A 11 11.95 7.31 -12.90
CA SER A 11 10.91 6.90 -13.87
C SER A 11 10.57 8.00 -14.87
N PHE A 12 10.55 9.26 -14.43
CA PHE A 12 10.32 10.42 -15.30
C PHE A 12 11.43 10.61 -16.35
N LEU A 13 12.63 10.11 -16.06
CA LEU A 13 13.79 10.20 -16.95
C LEU A 13 13.79 9.08 -18.02
N PHE A 14 13.16 7.94 -17.73
CA PHE A 14 13.13 6.76 -18.61
C PHE A 14 11.83 6.61 -19.43
N VAL A 15 10.73 7.20 -18.98
CA VAL A 15 9.42 7.11 -19.67
C VAL A 15 8.83 8.52 -19.78
N PRO A 16 8.28 8.92 -20.94
CA PRO A 16 7.51 10.15 -21.07
C PRO A 16 6.16 9.98 -20.36
N ILE A 17 6.16 10.11 -19.02
CA ILE A 17 4.99 9.95 -18.18
C ILE A 17 4.29 11.30 -18.04
N THR A 18 3.11 11.46 -18.65
CA THR A 18 2.26 12.62 -18.42
C THR A 18 1.46 12.41 -17.14
N ILE A 19 1.95 12.92 -16.02
CA ILE A 19 1.22 12.88 -14.74
C ILE A 19 -0.04 13.76 -14.87
N LEU A 20 -1.20 13.14 -15.03
CA LEU A 20 -2.48 13.85 -15.17
C LEU A 20 -2.91 14.54 -13.86
N HIS A 21 -2.63 13.91 -12.71
CA HIS A 21 -3.05 14.42 -11.39
C HIS A 21 -1.91 14.38 -10.36
N PRO A 22 -0.94 15.32 -10.42
CA PRO A 22 0.27 15.30 -9.60
C PRO A 22 -0.01 15.45 -8.09
N PHE A 23 -1.00 16.25 -7.70
CA PHE A 23 -1.38 16.41 -6.29
C PHE A 23 -1.96 15.13 -5.69
N VAL A 24 -2.82 14.44 -6.45
CA VAL A 24 -3.44 13.19 -6.00
C VAL A 24 -2.38 12.10 -5.88
N MET A 25 -1.47 12.01 -6.85
CA MET A 25 -0.33 11.11 -6.81
C MET A 25 0.53 11.30 -5.55
N LEU A 26 0.90 12.55 -5.23
CA LEU A 26 1.68 12.86 -4.02
C LEU A 26 0.94 12.47 -2.74
N LEU A 27 -0.38 12.72 -2.69
CA LEU A 27 -1.21 12.33 -1.56
C LEU A 27 -1.29 10.81 -1.40
N PHE A 28 -1.51 10.05 -2.49
CA PHE A 28 -1.43 8.59 -2.47
C PHE A 28 -0.04 8.13 -2.00
N LEU A 29 1.04 8.72 -2.51
CA LEU A 29 2.42 8.36 -2.14
C LEU A 29 2.69 8.60 -0.65
N PHE A 30 2.22 9.73 -0.12
CA PHE A 30 2.35 10.06 1.28
C PHE A 30 1.60 9.07 2.17
N ILE A 31 0.29 8.87 1.92
CA ILE A 31 -0.55 7.97 2.73
C ILE A 31 -0.02 6.53 2.64
N THR A 32 0.36 6.07 1.45
CA THR A 32 0.95 4.74 1.24
C THR A 32 2.24 4.57 2.02
N SER A 33 3.15 5.54 1.91
CA SER A 33 4.42 5.53 2.66
C SER A 33 4.18 5.48 4.16
N PHE A 34 3.20 6.23 4.65
CA PHE A 34 2.82 6.26 6.05
C PHE A 34 2.25 4.91 6.52
N ALA A 35 1.32 4.33 5.77
CA ALA A 35 0.73 3.02 6.05
C ALA A 35 1.80 1.91 6.10
N PHE A 36 2.66 1.82 5.09
CA PHE A 36 3.71 0.80 5.06
C PHE A 36 4.79 1.02 6.14
N SER A 37 5.06 2.27 6.52
CA SER A 37 5.94 2.56 7.64
C SER A 37 5.37 2.03 8.96
N LEU A 38 4.06 2.20 9.20
CA LEU A 38 3.37 1.66 10.38
C LEU A 38 3.34 0.12 10.35
N LEU A 39 3.07 -0.46 9.18
CA LEU A 39 3.09 -1.93 9.00
C LEU A 39 4.48 -2.49 9.30
N GLY A 40 5.54 -1.90 8.73
CA GLY A 40 6.92 -2.28 9.00
C GLY A 40 7.30 -2.11 10.48
N PHE A 41 6.76 -1.09 11.15
CA PHE A 41 6.94 -0.89 12.58
C PHE A 41 6.28 -2.00 13.43
N ILE A 42 5.05 -2.41 13.08
CA ILE A 42 4.36 -3.54 13.74
C ILE A 42 5.17 -4.84 13.57
N ILE A 43 5.59 -5.14 12.34
CA ILE A 43 6.44 -6.32 12.06
C ILE A 43 7.75 -6.23 12.85
N GLY A 44 8.33 -5.03 12.93
CA GLY A 44 9.51 -4.70 13.73
C GLY A 44 9.39 -5.14 15.19
N ILE A 45 8.28 -4.83 15.83
CA ILE A 45 8.01 -5.17 17.23
C ILE A 45 7.77 -6.68 17.41
N CYS A 46 7.04 -7.30 16.48
CA CYS A 46 6.69 -8.72 16.54
C CYS A 46 7.83 -9.67 16.19
N ALA A 47 8.78 -9.23 15.36
CA ALA A 47 9.90 -10.05 14.95
C ALA A 47 10.82 -10.38 16.13
N ARG A 48 11.23 -11.65 16.21
CA ARG A 48 12.19 -12.12 17.21
C ARG A 48 13.62 -12.12 16.66
N ASN A 49 13.76 -12.35 15.36
CA ASN A 49 15.04 -12.46 14.65
C ASN A 49 15.03 -11.64 13.35
N PHE A 50 16.21 -11.26 12.84
CA PHE A 50 16.37 -10.53 11.58
C PHE A 50 15.82 -11.27 10.34
N GLU A 51 15.79 -12.60 10.37
CA GLU A 51 15.16 -13.39 9.31
C GLU A 51 13.64 -13.14 9.24
N GLN A 52 12.98 -13.06 10.39
CA GLN A 52 11.54 -12.80 10.45
C GLN A 52 11.20 -11.37 9.98
N LEU A 53 12.10 -10.41 10.21
CA LEU A 53 11.93 -9.04 9.72
C LEU A 53 11.87 -8.95 8.19
N ASN A 54 12.54 -9.87 7.46
CA ASN A 54 12.55 -9.86 5.99
C ASN A 54 11.54 -10.84 5.39
N ILE A 55 11.37 -12.03 6.01
CA ILE A 55 10.48 -13.07 5.50
C ILE A 55 9.01 -12.66 5.66
N VAL A 56 8.63 -12.07 6.80
CA VAL A 56 7.22 -11.73 7.07
C VAL A 56 6.66 -10.71 6.08
N PRO A 57 7.34 -9.57 5.81
CA PRO A 57 6.88 -8.64 4.78
C PRO A 57 6.81 -9.32 3.41
N THR A 58 7.83 -10.09 3.02
CA THR A 58 7.88 -10.70 1.69
C THR A 58 6.76 -11.72 1.48
N LEU A 59 6.50 -12.56 2.48
CA LEU A 59 5.44 -13.58 2.43
C LEU A 59 4.04 -12.95 2.32
N ILE A 60 3.82 -11.77 2.92
CA ILE A 60 2.52 -11.10 2.94
C ILE A 60 2.37 -10.13 1.76
N LEU A 61 3.34 -9.23 1.54
CA LEU A 61 3.29 -8.23 0.48
C LEU A 61 3.25 -8.85 -0.90
N THR A 62 4.04 -9.89 -1.15
CA THR A 62 4.12 -10.51 -2.48
C THR A 62 2.74 -11.00 -2.95
N PRO A 63 2.04 -11.92 -2.26
CA PRO A 63 0.72 -12.37 -2.68
C PRO A 63 -0.30 -11.22 -2.67
N LEU A 64 -0.16 -10.26 -1.75
CA LEU A 64 -1.04 -9.12 -1.65
C LEU A 64 -0.92 -8.17 -2.86
N VAL A 65 0.28 -7.94 -3.39
CA VAL A 65 0.51 -7.14 -4.61
C VAL A 65 0.10 -7.92 -5.87
N PHE A 66 0.38 -9.23 -5.92
CA PHE A 66 -0.03 -10.08 -7.03
C PHE A 66 -1.56 -10.14 -7.17
N LEU A 67 -2.28 -10.32 -6.06
CA LEU A 67 -3.74 -10.27 -6.00
C LEU A 67 -4.28 -8.84 -6.11
N GLY A 68 -3.48 -7.81 -5.83
CA GLY A 68 -3.87 -6.41 -5.91
C GLY A 68 -4.01 -5.85 -7.32
N GLY A 69 -3.92 -6.67 -8.37
CA GLY A 69 -4.10 -6.22 -9.75
C GLY A 69 -2.92 -5.43 -10.32
N SER A 70 -1.69 -5.65 -9.81
CA SER A 70 -0.46 -5.07 -10.37
C SER A 70 -0.14 -5.62 -11.76
N PHE A 71 -0.53 -6.87 -12.03
CA PHE A 71 -0.23 -7.58 -13.28
C PHE A 71 -1.47 -7.78 -14.16
N TYR A 72 -2.67 -7.75 -13.57
CA TYR A 72 -3.94 -8.02 -14.27
C TYR A 72 -5.04 -7.07 -13.79
N SER A 73 -5.89 -6.62 -14.71
CA SER A 73 -7.11 -5.90 -14.33
C SER A 73 -8.13 -6.85 -13.70
N ILE A 74 -8.81 -6.36 -12.68
CA ILE A 74 -9.83 -7.07 -11.89
C ILE A 74 -10.94 -7.66 -12.77
N LYS A 75 -11.25 -6.98 -13.89
CA LYS A 75 -12.31 -7.34 -14.83
C LYS A 75 -12.10 -8.67 -15.55
N ILE A 76 -10.88 -9.22 -15.50
CA ILE A 76 -10.50 -10.47 -16.17
C ILE A 76 -10.66 -11.67 -15.22
N LEU A 77 -10.76 -11.43 -13.90
CA LEU A 77 -10.81 -12.51 -12.91
C LEU A 77 -12.22 -13.12 -12.78
N PRO A 78 -12.32 -14.44 -12.52
CA PRO A 78 -13.59 -15.08 -12.15
C PRO A 78 -14.22 -14.42 -10.91
N PRO A 79 -15.55 -14.44 -10.76
CA PRO A 79 -16.28 -13.67 -9.74
C PRO A 79 -15.84 -13.95 -8.28
N ILE A 80 -15.40 -15.18 -7.99
CA ILE A 80 -14.86 -15.55 -6.67
C ILE A 80 -13.58 -14.76 -6.36
N TRP A 81 -12.65 -14.70 -7.31
CA TRP A 81 -11.39 -13.98 -7.16
C TRP A 81 -11.57 -12.47 -7.15
N GLN A 82 -12.55 -11.96 -7.90
CA GLN A 82 -12.92 -10.55 -7.86
C GLN A 82 -13.37 -10.13 -6.46
N THR A 83 -14.16 -10.95 -5.78
CA THR A 83 -14.63 -10.65 -4.42
C THR A 83 -13.47 -10.66 -3.42
N ILE A 84 -12.58 -11.65 -3.51
CA ILE A 84 -11.38 -11.75 -2.64
C ILE A 84 -10.45 -10.55 -2.85
N THR A 85 -10.25 -10.13 -4.10
CA THR A 85 -9.36 -9.00 -4.44
C THR A 85 -9.93 -7.65 -4.03
N LEU A 86 -11.26 -7.49 -3.95
CA LEU A 86 -11.90 -6.27 -3.41
C LEU A 86 -11.66 -6.07 -1.91
N PHE A 87 -11.36 -7.12 -1.15
CA PHE A 87 -10.94 -7.00 0.26
C PHE A 87 -9.48 -6.56 0.42
N ASN A 88 -8.69 -6.59 -0.66
CA ASN A 88 -7.26 -6.36 -0.59
C ASN A 88 -6.94 -4.85 -0.67
N PRO A 89 -6.29 -4.25 0.35
CA PRO A 89 -5.91 -2.83 0.33
C PRO A 89 -4.92 -2.47 -0.79
N ALA A 90 -4.07 -3.40 -1.26
CA ALA A 90 -3.16 -3.14 -2.37
C ALA A 90 -3.86 -2.91 -3.71
N LEU A 91 -5.06 -3.47 -3.88
CA LEU A 91 -5.88 -3.22 -5.07
C LEU A 91 -6.19 -1.74 -5.25
N TYR A 92 -6.61 -1.11 -4.17
CA TYR A 92 -6.96 0.30 -4.13
C TYR A 92 -5.73 1.18 -4.33
N LEU A 93 -4.59 0.79 -3.76
CA LEU A 93 -3.29 1.45 -3.95
C LEU A 93 -2.90 1.47 -5.44
N ILE A 94 -2.87 0.31 -6.08
CA ILE A 94 -2.44 0.14 -7.47
C ILE A 94 -3.41 0.85 -8.41
N SER A 95 -4.72 0.71 -8.21
CA SER A 95 -5.72 1.38 -9.03
C SER A 95 -5.66 2.91 -8.89
N GLY A 96 -5.42 3.42 -7.67
CA GLY A 96 -5.27 4.87 -7.41
C GLY A 96 -4.03 5.45 -8.07
N PHE A 97 -2.89 4.78 -7.98
CA PHE A 97 -1.66 5.19 -8.68
C PHE A 97 -1.83 5.14 -10.19
N ARG A 98 -2.41 4.07 -10.74
CA ARG A 98 -2.64 3.95 -12.19
C ARG A 98 -3.55 5.07 -12.71
N TRP A 99 -4.56 5.47 -11.94
CA TRP A 99 -5.38 6.63 -12.29
C TRP A 99 -4.59 7.94 -12.25
N ALA A 100 -3.73 8.13 -11.26
CA ALA A 100 -2.94 9.36 -11.12
C ALA A 100 -1.91 9.54 -12.28
N PHE A 101 -1.39 8.43 -12.83
CA PHE A 101 -0.47 8.44 -13.97
C PHE A 101 -1.16 8.40 -15.34
N PHE A 102 -2.20 7.59 -15.52
CA PHE A 102 -2.78 7.31 -16.84
C PHE A 102 -4.25 7.73 -17.00
N GLY A 103 -4.91 8.20 -15.93
CA GLY A 103 -6.32 8.59 -15.96
C GLY A 103 -7.29 7.40 -15.99
N VAL A 104 -6.79 6.16 -16.00
CA VAL A 104 -7.58 4.93 -16.07
C VAL A 104 -7.64 4.27 -14.69
N SER A 105 -8.84 4.12 -14.13
CA SER A 105 -9.06 3.40 -12.85
C SER A 105 -9.97 2.19 -13.05
N ASP A 106 -9.62 1.04 -12.47
CA ASP A 106 -10.55 -0.10 -12.37
C ASP A 106 -11.60 0.12 -11.27
N VAL A 107 -11.32 1.00 -10.31
CA VAL A 107 -12.14 1.31 -9.12
C VAL A 107 -12.18 2.83 -8.91
N PRO A 108 -13.33 3.42 -8.50
CA PRO A 108 -13.43 4.87 -8.27
C PRO A 108 -12.34 5.40 -7.34
N VAL A 109 -11.70 6.51 -7.74
CA VAL A 109 -10.57 7.11 -7.02
C VAL A 109 -10.92 7.47 -5.58
N THR A 110 -12.13 7.99 -5.36
CA THR A 110 -12.65 8.31 -4.02
C THR A 110 -12.71 7.10 -3.12
N LEU A 111 -13.11 5.95 -3.67
CA LEU A 111 -13.20 4.68 -2.95
C LEU A 111 -11.81 4.14 -2.65
N SER A 112 -10.86 4.26 -3.58
CA SER A 112 -9.46 3.93 -3.32
C SER A 112 -8.84 4.81 -2.23
N LEU A 113 -9.09 6.13 -2.27
CA LEU A 113 -8.57 7.07 -1.28
C LEU A 113 -9.15 6.78 0.11
N ALA A 114 -10.45 6.53 0.19
CA ALA A 114 -11.14 6.16 1.42
C ALA A 114 -10.63 4.83 1.98
N ALA A 115 -10.45 3.81 1.14
CA ALA A 115 -9.96 2.50 1.57
C ALA A 115 -8.53 2.57 2.14
N ILE A 116 -7.63 3.32 1.49
CA ILE A 116 -6.25 3.46 1.95
C ILE A 116 -6.17 4.36 3.18
N GLY A 117 -6.97 5.42 3.24
CA GLY A 117 -7.11 6.25 4.43
C GLY A 117 -7.60 5.43 5.62
N PHE A 118 -8.64 4.63 5.43
CA PHE A 118 -9.14 3.69 6.44
C PHE A 118 -8.07 2.69 6.87
N PHE A 119 -7.35 2.07 5.92
CA PHE A 119 -6.27 1.14 6.22
C PHE A 119 -5.15 1.80 7.05
N SER A 120 -4.78 3.04 6.71
CA SER A 120 -3.77 3.81 7.42
C SER A 120 -4.20 4.14 8.85
N ILE A 121 -5.45 4.57 9.04
CA ILE A 121 -6.03 4.85 10.36
C ILE A 121 -6.12 3.57 11.20
N LEU A 122 -6.50 2.45 10.59
CA LEU A 122 -6.56 1.14 11.24
C LEU A 122 -5.17 0.71 11.73
N LEU A 123 -4.15 0.80 10.87
CA LEU A 123 -2.77 0.50 11.27
C LEU A 123 -2.27 1.44 12.38
N PHE A 124 -2.59 2.73 12.29
CA PHE A 124 -2.24 3.69 13.33
C PHE A 124 -2.91 3.31 14.67
N GLY A 125 -4.18 2.95 14.65
CA GLY A 125 -4.91 2.46 15.82
C GLY A 125 -4.30 1.19 16.42
N ILE A 126 -3.87 0.23 15.58
CA ILE A 126 -3.16 -0.97 16.04
C ILE A 126 -1.84 -0.58 16.71
N VAL A 127 -1.05 0.30 16.09
CA VAL A 127 0.22 0.77 16.68
C VAL A 127 -0.04 1.45 18.03
N SER A 128 -0.99 2.39 18.10
CA SER A 128 -1.38 3.04 19.36
C SER A 128 -1.85 2.03 20.42
N TRP A 129 -2.56 0.99 20.01
CA TRP A 129 -3.00 -0.08 20.92
C TRP A 129 -1.83 -0.93 21.42
N ILE A 130 -0.87 -1.30 20.56
CA ILE A 130 0.35 -2.01 20.94
C ILE A 130 1.15 -1.19 21.96
N PHE A 131 1.29 0.13 21.74
CA PHE A 131 1.91 1.04 22.70
C PHE A 131 1.14 1.10 24.02
N SER A 132 -0.19 1.16 23.97
CA SER A 132 -1.03 1.16 25.18
C SER A 132 -1.00 -0.15 25.95
N LEU A 133 -0.74 -1.29 25.30
CA LEU A 133 -0.58 -2.60 25.97
C LEU A 133 0.76 -2.73 26.72
N GLY A 134 1.70 -1.80 26.50
CA GLY A 134 3.05 -1.90 27.06
C GLY A 134 3.83 -3.12 26.56
N TYR A 135 3.41 -3.72 25.43
CA TYR A 135 4.04 -4.92 24.89
C TYR A 135 5.49 -4.60 24.49
N ARG A 136 6.45 -5.08 25.28
CA ARG A 136 7.91 -4.83 25.21
C ARG A 136 8.41 -3.43 25.63
N LEU A 137 7.61 -2.59 26.29
CA LEU A 137 8.08 -1.30 26.86
C LEU A 137 8.15 -1.29 28.39
N ARG A 138 8.24 -2.47 29.03
CA ARG A 138 8.47 -2.56 30.47
C ARG A 138 9.69 -3.44 30.75
N ASN A 139 10.80 -2.73 30.98
CA ASN A 139 12.14 -3.13 31.44
C ASN A 139 12.86 -4.24 30.68
#